data_AF-A0A7C4NZI8-F1
#
_entry.id   AF-A0A7C4NZI8-F1
#
_cell.length_a   1.000
_cell.length_b   1.000
_cell.length_c   1.000
_cell.angle_alpha   90.00
_cell.angle_beta   90.00
_cell.angle_gamma   90.00
#
_symmetry.space_group_name_H-M   'P 1'
#
loop_
_entity.id
_entity.type
_entity.pdbx_description
1 polymer ?
#
loop_
_entity_poly.entity_id
_entity_poly.type
_entity_poly.pdbx_seq_one_letter_code
_entity_poly.pdbx_strand_id
1 'polypeptide(L)'
;MLRFRSLTILFLIIALWVTAILVIPSFLPINFPKYKFLGVIIHTDYLVHIILFVLVVVSLKLVGIKTSNIGVVILLLVASALAEVWQLYIPHRTFNTYDLISNIIGVVIGYGVGGWVRIRDKG
;
A
#
# COMPACT_ATOMS: atom_id res chain seq x y z
N MET A 1 -4.78 27.62 -9.77
CA MET A 1 -4.93 26.44 -10.66
C MET A 1 -4.11 25.21 -10.26
N LEU A 2 -2.92 25.32 -9.64
CA LEU A 2 -2.09 24.15 -9.26
C LEU A 2 -2.71 23.23 -8.20
N ARG A 3 -3.44 23.78 -7.21
CA ARG A 3 -4.01 23.03 -6.07
C ARG A 3 -5.09 22.02 -6.46
N PHE A 4 -5.88 22.33 -7.50
CA PHE A 4 -6.98 21.45 -7.94
C PHE A 4 -6.45 20.19 -8.65
N ARG A 5 -5.40 20.34 -9.48
CA ARG A 5 -4.75 19.22 -10.17
C ARG A 5 -4.12 18.23 -9.17
N SER A 6 -3.45 18.72 -8.13
CA SER A 6 -2.85 17.84 -7.10
C SER A 6 -3.90 17.05 -6.32
N LEU A 7 -5.06 17.64 -6.01
CA LEU A 7 -6.16 16.95 -5.35
C LEU A 7 -6.78 15.87 -6.24
N THR A 8 -6.98 16.15 -7.53
CA THR A 8 -7.45 15.15 -8.50
C THR A 8 -6.47 13.99 -8.62
N ILE A 9 -5.16 14.26 -8.72
CA ILE A 9 -4.15 13.20 -8.81
C ILE A 9 -4.10 12.39 -7.52
N LEU A 10 -4.16 13.03 -6.35
CA LEU A 10 -4.22 12.35 -5.06
C LEU A 10 -5.44 11.43 -4.96
N PHE A 11 -6.62 11.93 -5.36
CA PHE A 11 -7.84 11.13 -5.40
C PHE A 11 -7.67 9.92 -6.31
N LEU A 12 -7.10 10.08 -7.50
CA LEU A 12 -6.83 8.98 -8.43
C LEU A 12 -5.86 7.96 -7.85
N ILE A 13 -4.78 8.39 -7.19
CA ILE A 13 -3.83 7.48 -6.52
C ILE A 13 -4.54 6.64 -5.46
N ILE A 14 -5.34 7.28 -4.60
CA ILE A 14 -6.07 6.58 -3.54
C ILE A 14 -7.10 5.63 -4.14
N ALA A 15 -7.86 6.06 -5.14
CA ALA A 15 -8.86 5.24 -5.82
C ALA A 15 -8.24 4.01 -6.50
N LEU A 16 -7.09 4.19 -7.16
CA LEU A 16 -6.33 3.10 -7.78
C LEU A 16 -5.80 2.13 -6.72
N TRP A 17 -5.23 2.64 -5.63
CA TRP A 17 -4.72 1.82 -4.54
C TRP A 17 -5.83 1.01 -3.86
N VAL A 18 -6.97 1.63 -3.54
CA VAL A 18 -8.17 0.96 -3.00
C VAL A 18 -8.68 -0.12 -3.95
N THR A 19 -8.73 0.20 -5.25
CA THR A 19 -9.17 -0.75 -6.27
C THR A 19 -8.24 -1.96 -6.35
N ALA A 20 -6.93 -1.74 -6.31
CA ALA A 20 -5.93 -2.79 -6.34
C ALA A 20 -5.99 -3.71 -5.12
N ILE A 21 -6.19 -3.17 -3.92
CA ILE A 21 -6.10 -3.94 -2.67
C ILE A 21 -7.44 -4.54 -2.20
N LEU A 22 -8.58 -3.91 -2.53
CA LEU A 22 -9.90 -4.36 -2.06
C LEU A 22 -10.79 -4.85 -3.21
N VAL A 23 -10.92 -4.07 -4.28
CA VAL A 23 -11.90 -4.34 -5.34
C VAL A 23 -11.45 -5.54 -6.18
N ILE A 24 -10.23 -5.51 -6.70
CA ILE A 24 -9.71 -6.59 -7.55
C ILE A 24 -9.76 -7.96 -6.83
N PRO A 25 -9.27 -8.09 -5.58
CA PRO A 25 -9.34 -9.36 -4.84
C PRO A 25 -10.76 -9.83 -4.50
N SER A 26 -11.76 -8.95 -4.55
CA SER A 26 -13.17 -9.30 -4.30
C SER A 26 -13.82 -10.01 -5.49
N PHE A 27 -13.40 -9.69 -6.71
CA PHE A 27 -14.03 -10.20 -7.94
C PHE A 27 -13.19 -11.24 -8.67
N LEU A 28 -11.86 -11.22 -8.50
CA LEU A 28 -10.96 -12.14 -9.15
C LEU A 28 -10.44 -13.15 -8.11
N PRO A 29 -10.73 -14.47 -8.27
CA PRO A 29 -10.11 -15.51 -7.47
C PRO A 29 -8.65 -15.67 -7.91
N ILE A 30 -7.80 -14.74 -7.47
CA ILE A 30 -6.37 -14.76 -7.76
C ILE A 30 -5.71 -15.77 -6.83
N ASN A 31 -5.38 -16.93 -7.38
CA ASN A 31 -4.59 -17.94 -6.69
C ASN A 31 -3.11 -17.63 -6.83
N PHE A 32 -2.56 -17.01 -5.80
CA PHE A 32 -1.13 -16.73 -5.73
C PHE A 32 -0.33 -18.01 -5.44
N PRO A 33 0.78 -18.25 -6.17
CA PRO A 33 1.69 -19.35 -5.88
C PRO A 33 2.14 -19.36 -4.42
N LYS A 34 2.23 -20.58 -3.86
CA LYS A 34 2.72 -20.83 -2.51
C LYS A 34 4.06 -21.53 -2.60
N TYR A 35 5.07 -20.99 -1.92
CA TYR A 35 6.40 -21.56 -1.85
C TYR A 35 6.71 -21.95 -0.41
N LYS A 36 7.21 -23.17 -0.20
CA LYS A 36 7.67 -23.60 1.11
C LYS A 36 9.16 -23.28 1.23
N PHE A 37 9.51 -22.37 2.12
CA PHE A 37 10.90 -22.01 2.40
C PHE A 37 11.17 -22.17 3.90
N LEU A 38 12.18 -23.00 4.25
CA LEU A 38 12.57 -23.26 5.64
C LEU A 38 11.39 -23.64 6.57
N GLY A 39 10.42 -24.40 6.06
CA GLY A 39 9.23 -24.82 6.83
C GLY A 39 8.08 -23.80 6.89
N VAL A 40 8.30 -22.58 6.39
CA VAL A 40 7.28 -21.53 6.30
C VAL A 40 6.65 -21.53 4.89
N ILE A 41 5.34 -21.37 4.81
CA ILE A 41 4.62 -21.20 3.54
C ILE A 41 4.58 -19.71 3.21
N ILE A 42 5.36 -19.31 2.21
CA ILE A 42 5.38 -17.95 1.68
C ILE A 42 4.40 -17.89 0.52
N HIS A 43 3.47 -16.95 0.59
CA HIS A 43 2.53 -16.69 -0.49
C HIS A 43 3.03 -15.47 -1.29
N THR A 44 2.91 -15.48 -2.61
CA THR A 44 3.40 -14.38 -3.46
C THR A 44 2.55 -13.12 -3.40
N ASP A 45 1.32 -13.20 -2.89
CA ASP A 45 0.50 -12.01 -2.58
C ASP A 45 1.19 -11.07 -1.59
N TYR A 46 2.00 -11.60 -0.66
CA TYR A 46 2.78 -10.79 0.28
C TYR A 46 3.65 -9.75 -0.45
N LEU A 47 4.23 -10.15 -1.60
CA LEU A 47 5.00 -9.24 -2.44
C LEU A 47 4.12 -8.18 -3.11
N VAL A 48 2.90 -8.54 -3.53
CA VAL A 48 1.93 -7.59 -4.09
C VAL A 48 1.57 -6.54 -3.05
N HIS A 49 1.28 -6.95 -1.82
CA HIS A 49 1.01 -6.06 -0.68
C HIS A 49 2.18 -5.08 -0.44
N ILE A 50 3.42 -5.59 -0.38
CA ILE A 50 4.62 -4.75 -0.27
C ILE A 50 4.68 -3.73 -1.42
N ILE A 51 4.55 -4.17 -2.67
CA ILE A 51 4.66 -3.32 -3.85
C ILE A 51 3.58 -2.23 -3.85
N LEU A 52 2.31 -2.58 -3.56
CA LEU A 52 1.21 -1.61 -3.54
C LEU A 52 1.44 -0.50 -2.50
N PHE A 53 1.94 -0.84 -1.32
CA PHE A 53 2.27 0.16 -0.30
C PHE A 53 3.55 0.95 -0.61
N VAL A 54 4.55 0.36 -1.25
CA VAL A 54 5.69 1.13 -1.77
C VAL A 54 5.21 2.17 -2.80
N LEU A 55 4.38 1.75 -3.75
CA LEU A 55 3.86 2.60 -4.81
C LEU A 55 3.00 3.74 -4.26
N VAL A 56 2.15 3.50 -3.26
CA VAL A 56 1.33 4.57 -2.69
C VAL A 56 2.22 5.63 -2.00
N VAL A 57 3.23 5.22 -1.23
CA VAL A 57 4.16 6.16 -0.56
C VAL A 57 4.95 6.98 -1.57
N VAL A 58 5.51 6.33 -2.60
CA VAL A 58 6.25 7.03 -3.66
C VAL A 58 5.34 7.99 -4.43
N SER A 59 4.10 7.58 -4.73
CA SER A 59 3.13 8.42 -5.43
C SER A 59 2.75 9.65 -4.62
N LEU A 60 2.56 9.53 -3.30
CA LEU A 60 2.33 10.66 -2.41
C LEU A 60 3.47 11.68 -2.47
N LYS A 61 4.73 11.22 -2.44
CA LYS A 61 5.91 12.10 -2.61
C LYS A 61 5.92 12.79 -3.96
N LEU A 62 5.63 12.07 -5.04
CA LEU A 62 5.61 12.62 -6.40
C LEU A 62 4.56 13.74 -6.58
N VAL A 63 3.44 13.67 -5.84
CA VAL A 63 2.41 14.73 -5.84
C VAL A 63 2.75 15.89 -4.90
N GLY A 64 3.86 15.79 -4.16
CA GLY A 64 4.36 16.83 -3.25
C GLY A 64 3.80 16.74 -1.83
N ILE A 65 3.26 15.59 -1.43
CA ILE A 65 2.88 15.35 -0.03
C ILE A 65 4.16 15.14 0.78
N LYS A 66 4.36 15.97 1.80
CA LYS A 66 5.49 15.87 2.74
C LYS A 66 5.32 14.62 3.60
N THR A 67 5.84 13.50 3.14
CA THR A 67 5.75 12.24 3.87
C THR A 67 6.62 12.26 5.15
N SER A 68 7.59 13.16 5.26
CA SER A 68 8.34 13.39 6.50
C SER A 68 7.46 13.79 7.68
N ASN A 69 6.22 14.22 7.44
CA ASN A 69 5.22 14.44 8.47
C ASN A 69 4.80 13.10 9.09
N ILE A 70 5.01 12.95 10.41
CA ILE A 70 4.62 11.78 11.20
C ILE A 70 3.13 11.42 11.03
N GLY A 71 2.26 12.41 10.81
CA GLY A 71 0.84 12.18 10.56
C GLY A 71 0.58 11.37 9.28
N VAL A 72 1.40 11.53 8.24
CA VAL A 72 1.29 10.75 6.99
C VAL A 72 1.75 9.31 7.22
N VAL A 73 2.82 9.11 8.00
CA VAL A 73 3.28 7.77 8.41
C VAL A 73 2.18 7.05 9.19
N ILE A 74 1.63 7.70 10.22
CA ILE A 74 0.55 7.15 11.05
C ILE A 74 -0.66 6.82 10.18
N LEU A 75 -1.07 7.71 9.28
CA LEU A 75 -2.21 7.48 8.39
C LEU A 75 -1.99 6.24 7.49
N LEU A 76 -0.78 6.05 6.96
CA LEU A 76 -0.46 4.89 6.12
C LEU A 76 -0.41 3.59 6.94
N LEU A 77 0.08 3.63 8.18
CA LEU A 77 0.03 2.48 9.07
C LEU A 77 -1.41 2.12 9.45
N VAL A 78 -2.25 3.12 9.72
CA VAL A 78 -3.69 2.90 9.93
C VAL A 78 -4.34 2.32 8.67
N ALA A 79 -4.03 2.87 7.49
CA ALA A 79 -4.52 2.34 6.22
C ALA A 79 -4.06 0.89 5.97
N SER A 80 -2.84 0.52 6.39
CA SER A 80 -2.33 -0.86 6.33
C SER A 80 -3.13 -1.84 7.18
N ALA A 81 -3.53 -1.43 8.38
CA ALA A 81 -4.38 -2.25 9.24
C ALA A 81 -5.82 -2.30 8.72
N LEU A 82 -6.35 -1.15 8.29
CA LEU A 82 -7.71 -1.05 7.77
C LEU A 82 -7.91 -1.88 6.49
N ALA A 83 -6.89 -1.98 5.62
CA ALA A 83 -6.97 -2.84 4.44
C ALA A 83 -7.25 -4.30 4.81
N GLU A 84 -6.53 -4.84 5.79
CA GLU A 84 -6.71 -6.22 6.27
C GLU A 84 -8.01 -6.41 7.04
N VAL A 85 -8.42 -5.42 7.84
CA VAL A 85 -9.73 -5.45 8.51
C VAL A 85 -10.85 -5.44 7.47
N TRP A 86 -10.71 -4.67 6.39
CA TRP A 86 -11.73 -4.60 5.35
C TRP A 86 -11.88 -5.89 4.57
N GLN A 87 -10.79 -6.66 4.42
CA GLN A 87 -10.84 -7.98 3.78
C GLN A 87 -11.78 -8.95 4.53
N LEU A 88 -12.06 -8.77 5.82
CA LEU A 88 -13.03 -9.58 6.56
C LEU A 88 -14.46 -9.48 6.00
N TYR A 89 -14.77 -8.41 5.27
CA TYR A 89 -16.07 -8.24 4.61
C TYR A 89 -16.10 -8.82 3.19
N ILE A 90 -14.97 -9.30 2.67
CA ILE A 90 -14.88 -9.93 1.35
C ILE A 90 -15.12 -11.44 1.52
N PRO A 91 -16.07 -12.06 0.80
CA PRO A 91 -16.28 -13.50 0.85
C PRO A 91 -14.99 -14.28 0.59
N HIS A 92 -14.76 -15.35 1.36
CA HIS A 92 -13.59 -16.22 1.24
C HIS A 92 -12.23 -15.57 1.55
N ARG A 93 -12.22 -14.37 2.12
CA ARG A 93 -11.01 -13.74 2.68
C ARG A 93 -11.04 -13.78 4.20
N THR A 94 -9.86 -13.84 4.78
CA THR A 94 -9.64 -13.84 6.23
C THR A 94 -8.55 -12.84 6.55
N PHE A 95 -8.59 -12.25 7.73
CA PHE A 95 -7.48 -11.44 8.21
C PHE A 95 -6.20 -12.28 8.25
N ASN A 96 -5.13 -11.77 7.63
CA ASN A 96 -3.84 -12.44 7.58
C ASN A 96 -2.75 -11.53 8.16
N THR A 97 -2.15 -11.96 9.27
CA THR A 97 -1.07 -11.21 9.92
C THR A 97 0.14 -11.01 9.01
N TYR A 98 0.44 -11.94 8.10
CA TYR A 98 1.54 -11.80 7.16
C TYR A 98 1.26 -10.76 6.08
N ASP A 99 0.00 -10.56 5.68
CA ASP A 99 -0.41 -9.50 4.76
C ASP A 99 -0.31 -8.13 5.45
N LEU A 100 -0.72 -8.03 6.72
CA LEU A 100 -0.50 -6.82 7.53
C LEU A 100 1.00 -6.48 7.64
N ILE A 101 1.84 -7.46 7.98
CA ILE A 101 3.30 -7.26 8.04
C ILE A 101 3.83 -6.81 6.68
N SER A 102 3.36 -7.43 5.59
CA SER A 102 3.74 -7.07 4.21
C SER A 102 3.35 -5.63 3.87
N ASN A 103 2.14 -5.19 4.25
CA ASN A 103 1.71 -3.81 4.10
C ASN A 103 2.63 -2.83 4.84
N ILE A 104 2.95 -3.12 6.10
CA ILE A 104 3.85 -2.30 6.93
C ILE A 104 5.26 -2.25 6.34
N ILE A 105 5.80 -3.39 5.91
CA ILE A 105 7.10 -3.45 5.22
C ILE A 105 7.08 -2.59 3.96
N GLY A 106 5.99 -2.65 3.17
CA GLY A 106 5.81 -1.81 1.99
C GLY A 106 5.84 -0.32 2.31
N VAL A 107 5.20 0.11 3.40
CA VAL A 107 5.27 1.49 3.89
C VAL A 107 6.72 1.87 4.20
N VAL A 108 7.42 1.07 5.01
CA VAL A 108 8.81 1.32 5.43
C VAL A 108 9.75 1.41 4.23
N ILE A 109 9.66 0.46 3.29
CA ILE A 109 10.46 0.47 2.07
C ILE A 109 10.13 1.70 1.21
N GLY A 110 8.85 2.04 1.04
CA GLY A 110 8.43 3.22 0.28
C GLY A 110 9.02 4.52 0.84
N TYR A 111 9.11 4.63 2.17
CA TYR A 111 9.78 5.74 2.83
C TYR A 111 11.27 5.79 2.51
N GLY A 112 11.97 4.65 2.61
CA GLY A 112 13.39 4.51 2.28
C GLY A 112 13.70 4.83 0.82
N VAL A 113 12.99 4.19 -0.12
CA VAL A 113 13.14 4.39 -1.56
C VAL A 113 12.87 5.85 -1.92
N GLY A 114 11.75 6.41 -1.47
CA GLY A 114 11.46 7.81 -1.75
C GLY A 114 12.36 8.81 -1.02
N GLY A 115 13.20 8.38 -0.08
CA GLY A 115 14.24 9.22 0.52
C GLY A 115 15.51 9.23 -0.32
N TRP A 116 15.82 8.10 -0.96
CA TRP A 116 16.93 7.95 -1.92
C TRP A 116 16.63 8.63 -3.26
N VAL A 117 15.39 8.50 -3.75
CA VAL A 117 14.90 9.33 -4.85
C VAL A 117 14.69 10.72 -4.25
N ARG A 118 15.67 11.61 -4.40
CA ARG A 118 15.65 13.00 -3.91
C ARG A 118 14.61 13.83 -4.68
N ILE A 119 13.33 13.46 -4.56
CA ILE A 119 12.20 14.20 -5.06
C ILE A 119 12.11 15.41 -4.14
N ARG A 120 12.46 16.59 -4.66
CA ARG A 120 12.40 17.83 -3.91
C ARG A 120 11.00 17.98 -3.32
N ASP A 121 10.87 17.79 -2.01
CA ASP A 121 9.69 18.21 -1.25
C ASP A 121 9.51 19.70 -1.55
N LYS A 122 8.50 20.05 -2.35
CA LYS A 122 8.16 21.44 -2.59
C LYS A 122 7.52 21.95 -1.30
N GLY A 123 8.38 22.58 -0.50
CA GLY A 123 8.09 23.24 0.77
C GLY A 123 6.89 24.16 0.69
#